data_AF-A0A941AHN0-F1
#
_entry.id   AF-A0A941AHN0-F1
#
_cell.length_a   1.000
_cell.length_b   1.000
_cell.length_c   1.000
_cell.angle_alpha   90.00
_cell.angle_beta   90.00
_cell.angle_gamma   90.00
#
_symmetry.space_group_name_H-M   'P 1'
#
loop_
_entity.id
_entity.type
_entity.pdbx_description
1 polymer ?
#
loop_
_entity_poly.entity_id
_entity_poly.type
_entity_poly.pdbx_seq_one_letter_code
_entity_poly.pdbx_strand_id
1 'polypeptide(L)'
;MGRQGRGDGHDRSVELVGRVAECALLDQMIAAVRMGESRVLVVHGAPGVGKSALLEYVESSATGMRVLRAAGVESEMELAFATLHQLCAPLLDRRANLPAPRREALETVFGMRGGTPPQRFLVGLAVLSLLSDASEGSPLLCVID
;
A
#
# COMPACT_ATOMS: atom_id res chain seq x y z
N MET A 1 17.58 23.45 -41.86
CA MET A 1 16.29 24.12 -41.57
C MET A 1 15.20 23.05 -41.70
N GLY A 2 14.58 22.65 -40.59
CA GLY A 2 13.62 21.53 -40.57
C GLY A 2 13.55 20.87 -39.19
N ARG A 3 13.00 21.61 -38.21
CA ARG A 3 12.56 21.07 -36.91
C ARG A 3 11.24 20.35 -37.11
N GLN A 4 11.10 19.15 -36.57
CA GLN A 4 9.88 18.57 -35.97
C GLN A 4 10.34 17.23 -35.36
N GLY A 5 10.37 17.03 -34.04
CA GLY A 5 9.25 17.16 -33.13
C GLY A 5 8.61 15.78 -32.95
N ARG A 6 9.20 14.92 -32.12
CA ARG A 6 8.53 13.74 -31.56
C ARG A 6 8.57 13.89 -30.05
N GLY A 7 7.38 14.05 -29.47
CA GLY A 7 7.19 14.29 -28.05
C GLY A 7 7.57 13.08 -27.24
N ASP A 8 8.54 13.27 -26.36
CA ASP A 8 8.82 12.36 -25.26
C ASP A 8 7.66 12.42 -24.26
N GLY A 9 7.30 11.24 -23.78
CA GLY A 9 6.12 10.99 -22.96
C GLY A 9 6.04 11.92 -21.76
N HIS A 10 4.84 12.45 -21.53
CA HIS A 10 4.49 13.19 -20.34
C HIS A 10 4.82 12.33 -19.11
N ASP A 11 5.88 12.71 -18.42
CA ASP A 11 6.09 12.47 -17.00
C ASP A 11 4.86 13.05 -16.29
N ARG A 12 3.84 12.22 -16.05
CA ARG A 12 2.64 12.64 -15.31
C ARG A 12 2.94 12.62 -13.82
N SER A 13 3.97 13.35 -13.41
CA SER A 13 4.04 13.85 -12.04
C SER A 13 2.77 14.70 -11.84
N VAL A 14 1.84 14.20 -11.02
CA VAL A 14 0.62 14.92 -10.66
C VAL A 14 1.05 16.17 -9.92
N GLU A 15 1.16 17.30 -10.62
CA GLU A 15 1.52 18.57 -10.01
C GLU A 15 0.28 19.08 -9.24
N LEU A 16 0.27 18.84 -7.93
CA LEU A 16 -0.82 19.25 -7.05
C LEU A 16 -0.69 20.74 -6.69
N VAL A 17 -1.57 21.57 -7.25
CA VAL A 17 -1.61 23.01 -6.96
C VAL A 17 -1.98 23.25 -5.49
N GLY A 18 -1.17 24.04 -4.79
CA GLY A 18 -1.44 24.44 -3.40
C GLY A 18 -1.17 23.37 -2.35
N ARG A 19 -0.51 22.26 -2.72
CA ARG A 19 -0.19 21.13 -1.83
C ARG A 19 1.29 20.93 -1.56
N VAL A 20 2.08 21.99 -1.72
CA VAL A 20 3.56 21.92 -1.63
C VAL A 20 4.02 21.35 -0.28
N ALA A 21 3.38 21.75 0.82
CA ALA A 21 3.75 21.29 2.15
C ALA A 21 3.44 19.79 2.35
N GLU A 22 2.25 19.35 1.92
CA GLU A 22 1.83 17.95 2.00
C GLU A 22 2.69 17.05 1.09
N CYS A 23 2.94 17.47 -0.15
CA CYS A 23 3.86 16.78 -1.07
C CYS A 23 5.25 16.63 -0.46
N ALA A 24 5.80 17.70 0.14
CA ALA A 24 7.11 17.65 0.77
C ALA A 24 7.19 16.66 1.96
N LEU A 25 6.10 16.49 2.72
CA LEU A 25 6.04 15.48 3.79
C LEU A 25 6.00 14.06 3.24
N LEU A 26 5.27 13.83 2.15
CA LEU A 26 5.20 12.54 1.47
C LEU A 26 6.56 12.19 0.83
N ASP A 27 7.22 13.14 0.20
CA ASP A 27 8.56 12.95 -0.38
C ASP A 27 9.60 12.61 0.68
N GLN A 28 9.57 13.29 1.83
CA GLN A 28 10.44 12.98 2.96
C GLN A 28 10.20 11.57 3.50
N MET A 29 8.93 11.14 3.57
CA MET A 29 8.59 9.78 3.98
C MET A 29 9.15 8.75 2.99
N ILE A 30 8.98 8.97 1.68
CA ILE A 30 9.53 8.10 0.64
C ILE A 30 11.06 8.02 0.71
N ALA A 31 11.73 9.16 0.90
CA ALA A 31 13.19 9.19 1.07
C ALA A 31 13.66 8.37 2.28
N ALA A 32 13.00 8.53 3.43
CA ALA A 32 13.30 7.76 4.64
C ALA A 32 13.08 6.25 4.44
N VAL A 33 11.98 5.85 3.79
CA VAL A 33 11.71 4.43 3.51
C VAL A 33 12.75 3.83 2.57
N ARG A 34 13.23 4.57 1.57
CA ARG A 34 14.34 4.14 0.71
C ARG A 34 15.65 3.94 1.47
N MET A 35 15.85 4.66 2.57
CA MET A 35 17.01 4.50 3.46
C MET A 35 16.85 3.33 4.45
N GLY A 36 15.76 2.57 4.37
CA GLY A 36 15.49 1.41 5.24
C GLY A 36 14.70 1.76 6.51
N GLU A 37 14.18 2.97 6.62
CA GLU A 37 13.37 3.37 7.78
C GLU A 37 11.91 2.95 7.62
N SER A 38 11.24 2.63 8.72
CA SER A 38 9.80 2.45 8.75
C SER A 38 9.09 3.77 9.08
N ARG A 39 8.07 4.11 8.29
CA ARG A 39 7.27 5.33 8.44
C ARG A 39 5.79 5.02 8.21
N VAL A 40 4.92 5.75 8.92
CA VAL A 40 3.47 5.72 8.73
C VAL A 40 2.99 7.17 8.74
N LEU A 41 2.17 7.54 7.76
CA LEU A 41 1.49 8.83 7.70
C LEU A 41 -0.01 8.58 7.50
N VAL A 42 -0.83 9.45 8.10
CA VAL A 42 -2.28 9.42 7.96
C VAL A 42 -2.71 10.73 7.32
N VAL A 43 -3.38 10.64 6.17
CA VAL A 43 -3.94 11.81 5.48
C VAL A 43 -5.37 12.02 5.97
N HIS A 44 -5.60 13.07 6.75
CA HIS A 44 -6.92 13.41 7.27
C HIS A 44 -7.42 14.74 6.70
N GLY A 45 -8.74 14.86 6.54
CA GLY A 45 -9.34 16.08 6.03
C GLY A 45 -10.77 15.89 5.55
N ALA A 46 -11.47 16.99 5.31
CA ALA A 46 -12.87 17.00 4.88
C ALA A 46 -13.11 16.19 3.60
N PRO A 47 -14.35 15.71 3.35
CA PRO A 47 -14.73 15.15 2.06
C PRO A 47 -14.39 16.11 0.91
N GLY A 48 -13.89 15.60 -0.20
CA GLY A 48 -13.55 16.41 -1.38
C GLY A 48 -12.29 17.29 -1.27
N VAL A 49 -11.57 17.29 -0.14
CA VAL A 49 -10.35 18.12 0.02
C VAL A 49 -9.14 17.66 -0.82
N GLY A 50 -9.24 16.52 -1.52
CA GLY A 50 -8.18 15.97 -2.36
C GLY A 50 -7.24 14.97 -1.68
N LYS A 51 -7.71 14.22 -0.67
CA LYS A 51 -6.91 13.18 0.00
C LYS A 51 -6.45 12.09 -0.97
N SER A 52 -7.37 11.57 -1.79
CA SER A 52 -7.03 10.55 -2.79
C SER A 52 -6.02 11.08 -3.82
N ALA A 53 -6.05 12.38 -4.15
CA ALA A 53 -5.05 13.00 -5.01
C ALA A 53 -3.64 13.01 -4.36
N LEU A 54 -3.54 13.18 -3.04
CA LEU A 54 -2.28 13.03 -2.29
C LEU A 54 -1.81 11.57 -2.25
N LEU A 55 -2.74 10.61 -2.16
CA LEU A 55 -2.41 9.18 -2.24
C LEU A 55 -1.89 8.81 -3.64
N GLU A 56 -2.54 9.28 -4.71
CA GLU A 56 -2.08 9.12 -6.09
C GLU A 56 -0.70 9.75 -6.31
N TYR A 57 -0.46 10.93 -5.72
CA TYR A 57 0.84 11.59 -5.76
C TYR A 57 1.94 10.72 -5.14
N VAL A 58 1.76 10.21 -3.91
CA VAL A 58 2.79 9.39 -3.25
C VAL A 58 3.03 8.07 -3.98
N GLU A 59 1.99 7.47 -4.58
CA GLU A 59 2.15 6.30 -5.46
C GLU A 59 3.03 6.63 -6.67
N SER A 60 2.82 7.78 -7.31
CA SER A 60 3.62 8.22 -8.45
C SER A 60 5.07 8.54 -8.09
N SER A 61 5.33 9.05 -6.87
CA SER A 61 6.67 9.34 -6.35
C SER A 61 7.44 8.09 -5.89
N ALA A 62 6.78 6.93 -5.75
CA ALA A 62 7.35 5.69 -5.23
C ALA A 62 8.16 4.87 -6.26
N THR A 63 8.76 5.51 -7.27
CA THR A 63 9.50 4.83 -8.35
C THR A 63 10.59 3.90 -7.84
N GLY A 64 10.54 2.61 -8.21
CA GLY A 64 11.51 1.60 -7.77
C GLY A 64 11.20 1.00 -6.39
N MET A 65 10.06 1.35 -5.78
CA MET A 65 9.51 0.68 -4.62
C MET A 65 8.41 -0.30 -5.04
N ARG A 66 8.15 -1.32 -4.22
CA ARG A 66 6.93 -2.11 -4.36
C ARG A 66 5.78 -1.33 -3.73
N VAL A 67 4.73 -1.06 -4.50
CA VAL A 67 3.52 -0.40 -4.00
C VAL A 67 2.42 -1.43 -3.84
N LEU A 68 1.83 -1.52 -2.65
CA LEU A 68 0.63 -2.28 -2.35
C LEU A 68 -0.51 -1.32 -2.11
N ARG A 69 -1.64 -1.52 -2.78
CA ARG A 69 -2.80 -0.64 -2.70
C ARG A 69 -4.01 -1.40 -2.22
N ALA A 70 -4.77 -0.79 -1.32
CA ALA A 70 -6.07 -1.27 -0.89
C ALA A 70 -7.03 -0.09 -0.73
N ALA A 71 -8.31 -0.31 -0.96
CA ALA A 71 -9.32 0.73 -0.81
C ALA A 71 -10.53 0.16 -0.04
N GLY A 72 -10.96 0.87 0.98
CA GLY A 72 -12.23 0.60 1.63
C GLY A 72 -13.37 0.97 0.68
N VAL A 73 -14.18 0.00 0.28
CA VAL A 73 -15.41 0.24 -0.47
C VAL A 73 -16.58 0.19 0.50
N GLU A 74 -17.47 1.18 0.45
CA GLU A 74 -18.62 1.26 1.37
C GLU A 74 -19.50 0.00 1.28
N SER A 75 -19.66 -0.58 0.08
CA SER A 75 -20.39 -1.83 -0.13
C SER A 75 -19.75 -3.05 0.53
N GLU A 76 -18.49 -2.96 0.97
CA GLU A 76 -17.74 -4.04 1.62
C GLU A 76 -17.71 -3.89 3.15
N MET A 77 -18.47 -2.96 3.75
CA MET A 77 -18.48 -2.74 5.21
C MET A 77 -18.82 -4.00 6.02
N GLU A 78 -19.70 -4.85 5.49
CA GLU A 78 -20.10 -6.11 6.13
C GLU A 78 -19.10 -7.26 5.89
N LEU A 79 -18.13 -7.06 4.99
CA LEU A 79 -17.11 -8.05 4.64
C LEU A 79 -15.87 -7.83 5.51
N ALA A 80 -15.84 -8.52 6.66
CA ALA A 80 -14.70 -8.50 7.55
C ALA A 80 -13.40 -8.82 6.79
N PHE A 81 -12.38 -7.99 6.98
CA PHE A 81 -11.05 -8.14 6.38
C PHE A 81 -10.98 -7.98 4.84
N ALA A 82 -12.00 -7.46 4.17
CA ALA A 82 -11.97 -7.24 2.71
C ALA A 82 -10.76 -6.40 2.25
N THR A 83 -10.59 -5.20 2.81
CA THR A 83 -9.44 -4.32 2.51
C THR A 83 -8.10 -4.96 2.88
N LEU A 84 -8.07 -5.77 3.95
CA LEU A 84 -6.86 -6.49 4.33
C LEU A 84 -6.51 -7.58 3.30
N HIS A 85 -7.52 -8.29 2.80
CA HIS A 85 -7.34 -9.25 1.72
C HIS A 85 -6.82 -8.56 0.46
N GLN A 86 -7.39 -7.42 0.06
CA GLN A 86 -6.88 -6.62 -1.07
C GLN A 86 -5.40 -6.24 -0.89
N LEU A 87 -5.02 -5.77 0.31
CA LEU A 87 -3.64 -5.39 0.62
C LEU A 87 -2.67 -6.59 0.55
N CYS A 88 -3.09 -7.75 1.04
CA CYS A 88 -2.26 -8.95 1.10
C CYS A 88 -2.26 -9.77 -0.20
N ALA A 89 -3.25 -9.61 -1.08
CA ALA A 89 -3.42 -10.40 -2.30
C ALA A 89 -2.13 -10.51 -3.13
N PRO A 90 -1.37 -9.41 -3.39
CA PRO A 90 -0.13 -9.47 -4.16
C PRO A 90 1.02 -10.23 -3.47
N LEU A 91 0.88 -10.51 -2.17
CA LEU A 91 1.89 -11.18 -1.34
C LEU A 91 1.53 -12.62 -0.99
N LEU A 92 0.37 -13.13 -1.42
CA LEU A 92 -0.12 -14.44 -0.98
C LEU A 92 0.81 -15.59 -1.34
N ASP A 93 1.59 -15.49 -2.42
CA ASP A 93 2.57 -16.52 -2.79
C ASP A 93 3.67 -16.70 -1.72
N ARG A 94 3.93 -15.66 -0.92
CA ARG A 94 4.91 -15.68 0.18
C ARG A 94 4.37 -16.32 1.46
N ARG A 95 3.06 -16.60 1.54
CA ARG A 95 2.44 -17.22 2.73
C ARG A 95 3.05 -18.57 3.08
N ALA A 96 3.67 -19.26 2.12
CA ALA A 96 4.36 -20.52 2.32
C ALA A 96 5.52 -20.41 3.33
N ASN A 97 6.14 -19.23 3.43
CA ASN A 97 7.26 -18.93 4.32
C ASN A 97 6.81 -18.65 5.77
N LEU A 98 5.51 -18.48 6.00
CA LEU A 98 4.99 -18.16 7.33
C LEU A 98 4.96 -19.39 8.24
N PRO A 99 5.23 -19.24 9.55
CA PRO A 99 4.93 -20.28 10.53
C PRO A 99 3.48 -20.75 10.42
N ALA A 100 3.25 -22.06 10.55
CA ALA A 100 1.94 -22.68 10.32
C ALA A 100 0.77 -21.93 11.03
N PRO A 101 0.85 -21.54 12.32
CA PRO A 101 -0.26 -20.84 12.97
C PRO A 101 -0.63 -19.50 12.33
N ARG A 102 0.35 -18.77 11.78
CA ARG A 102 0.13 -17.47 11.12
C ARG A 102 -0.45 -17.66 9.72
N ARG A 103 0.07 -18.63 8.98
CA ARG A 103 -0.45 -19.01 7.66
C ARG A 103 -1.91 -19.44 7.76
N GLU A 104 -2.24 -20.34 8.68
CA GLU A 104 -3.59 -20.85 8.85
C GLU A 104 -4.58 -19.77 9.27
N ALA A 105 -4.17 -18.84 10.15
CA ALA A 105 -4.99 -17.70 10.51
C ALA A 105 -5.31 -16.83 9.28
N LEU A 106 -4.31 -16.56 8.44
CA LEU A 106 -4.47 -15.75 7.23
C LEU A 106 -5.34 -16.46 6.17
N GLU A 107 -5.12 -17.75 5.95
CA GLU A 107 -5.93 -18.58 5.03
C GLU A 107 -7.39 -18.69 5.48
N THR A 108 -7.63 -18.75 6.80
CA THR A 108 -9.00 -18.79 7.36
C THR A 108 -9.71 -17.45 7.17
N VAL A 109 -9.04 -16.33 7.46
CA VAL A 109 -9.61 -14.98 7.28
C VAL A 109 -9.89 -14.67 5.82
N PHE A 110 -9.07 -15.18 4.91
CA PHE A 110 -9.26 -14.97 3.47
C PHE A 110 -10.15 -16.04 2.80
N GLY A 111 -10.80 -16.90 3.58
CA GLY A 111 -11.73 -17.91 3.05
C GLY A 111 -11.08 -19.02 2.21
N MET A 112 -9.75 -19.14 2.23
CA MET A 112 -8.99 -20.21 1.56
C MET A 112 -9.07 -21.53 2.32
N ARG A 113 -9.38 -21.43 3.61
CA ARG A 113 -9.53 -22.57 4.52
C ARG A 113 -10.74 -22.36 5.42
N GLY A 114 -11.50 -23.42 5.66
CA GLY A 114 -12.54 -23.43 6.69
C GLY A 114 -11.94 -23.55 8.09
N GLY A 115 -12.55 -22.91 9.08
CA GLY A 115 -12.06 -22.97 10.46
C GLY A 115 -12.80 -22.00 11.37
N THR A 116 -12.40 -21.98 12.64
CA THR A 116 -12.87 -20.97 13.58
C THR A 116 -12.21 -19.62 13.27
N PRO A 117 -12.93 -18.49 13.39
CA PRO A 117 -12.34 -17.17 13.21
C PRO A 117 -11.10 -17.01 14.11
N PRO A 118 -9.91 -16.72 13.55
CA PRO A 118 -8.70 -16.64 14.34
C PRO A 118 -8.68 -15.37 15.18
N GLN A 119 -7.78 -15.36 16.17
CA GLN A 119 -7.52 -14.17 16.96
C GLN A 119 -6.92 -13.07 16.08
N ARG A 120 -7.46 -11.84 16.18
CA ARG A 120 -6.98 -10.67 15.41
C ARG A 120 -5.48 -10.43 15.55
N PHE A 121 -4.91 -10.73 16.72
CA PHE A 121 -3.47 -10.63 16.96
C PHE A 121 -2.65 -11.55 16.05
N LEU A 122 -3.08 -12.81 15.85
CA LEU A 122 -2.41 -13.75 14.95
C LEU A 122 -2.48 -13.30 13.49
N VAL A 123 -3.62 -12.73 13.09
CA VAL A 123 -3.79 -12.13 11.76
C VAL A 123 -2.81 -10.97 11.57
N GLY A 124 -2.71 -10.07 12.57
CA GLY A 124 -1.75 -8.97 12.55
C GLY A 124 -0.29 -9.45 12.44
N LEU A 125 0.10 -10.49 13.19
CA LEU A 125 1.44 -11.08 13.07
C LEU A 125 1.69 -11.73 11.70
N ALA A 126 0.68 -12.37 11.11
CA ALA A 126 0.78 -12.95 9.78
C ALA A 126 1.01 -11.88 8.71
N VAL A 127 0.23 -10.80 8.76
CA VAL A 127 0.35 -9.65 7.86
C VAL A 127 1.69 -8.95 8.02
N LEU A 128 2.11 -8.67 9.27
CA LEU A 128 3.41 -8.09 9.55
C LEU A 128 4.54 -8.95 8.96
N SER A 129 4.49 -10.26 9.15
CA SER A 129 5.50 -11.19 8.62
C SER A 129 5.53 -11.15 7.08
N LEU A 130 4.37 -11.07 6.41
CA LEU A 130 4.30 -10.93 4.94
C LEU A 130 4.90 -9.60 4.46
N LEU A 131 4.57 -8.49 5.13
CA LEU A 131 5.10 -7.17 4.76
C LEU A 131 6.61 -7.11 4.98
N SER A 132 7.11 -7.68 6.09
CA SER A 132 8.54 -7.79 6.36
C SER A 132 9.26 -8.60 5.29
N ASP A 133 8.80 -9.83 4.98
CA ASP A 133 9.38 -10.68 3.93
C ASP A 133 9.32 -10.01 2.55
N ALA A 134 8.23 -9.29 2.26
CA ALA A 134 8.10 -8.52 1.02
C ALA A 134 9.10 -7.35 0.93
N SER A 135 9.48 -6.74 2.05
CA SER A 135 10.39 -5.60 2.12
C SER A 135 11.88 -5.97 1.98
N GLU A 136 12.25 -7.24 2.15
CA GLU A 136 13.66 -7.69 2.09
C GLU A 136 14.32 -7.46 0.71
N GLY A 137 13.54 -7.54 -0.37
CA GLY A 137 14.05 -7.39 -1.74
C GLY A 137 13.95 -5.98 -2.32
N SER A 138 13.10 -5.13 -1.76
CA SER A 138 12.84 -3.76 -2.25
C SER A 138 12.04 -2.98 -1.22
N PRO A 139 12.22 -1.65 -1.09
CA PRO A 139 11.39 -0.83 -0.22
C PRO A 139 9.90 -1.01 -0.55
N LEU A 140 9.07 -1.06 0.49
CA LEU A 140 7.64 -1.35 0.39
C LEU A 140 6.84 -0.11 0.80
N LEU A 141 5.90 0.32 -0.04
CA LEU A 141 4.90 1.33 0.26
C LEU A 141 3.52 0.67 0.29
N CYS A 142 2.80 0.83 1.39
CA CYS A 142 1.39 0.47 1.48
C CYS A 142 0.55 1.75 1.41
N VAL A 143 -0.40 1.80 0.47
CA VAL A 143 -1.34 2.89 0.31
C VAL A 143 -2.75 2.36 0.54
N ILE A 144 -3.45 2.96 1.51
CA ILE A 144 -4.77 2.52 1.96
C ILE A 144 -5.69 3.75 1.89
N ASP A 145 -6.72 3.69 1.03
CA ASP A 145 -7.75 4.72 0.89
C ASP A 145 -9.04 4.31 1.63
#